data_AF-A0A9X7NRP7-F1
#
_entry.id   AF-A0A9X7NRP7-F1
#
_cell.length_a   1.000
_cell.length_b   1.000
_cell.length_c   1.000
_cell.angle_alpha   90.00
_cell.angle_beta   90.00
_cell.angle_gamma   90.00
#
_symmetry.space_group_name_H-M   'P 1'
#
loop_
_entity.id
_entity.type
_entity.pdbx_description
1 polymer ?
#
loop_
_entity_poly.entity_id
_entity_poly.type
_entity_poly.pdbx_seq_one_letter_code
_entity_poly.pdbx_strand_id
1 'polypeptide(L)' 'MNETNWIEWGGGDCPLHWTAVVSVKLRNGYVTVPVAAKIFEWDHKQQASDIVAYVVIRDPAKPKEAA' A
#
# COMPACT_ATOMS: atom_id res chain seq x y z
N MET A 1 -8.34 -17.26 -12.01
CA MET A 1 -7.40 -16.22 -12.47
C MET A 1 -7.23 -15.29 -11.29
N ASN A 2 -6.03 -15.25 -10.71
CA ASN A 2 -5.80 -14.76 -9.36
C ASN A 2 -6.06 -13.25 -9.31
N GLU A 3 -7.16 -12.87 -8.67
CA GLU A 3 -7.48 -11.48 -8.34
C GLU A 3 -6.37 -10.96 -7.43
N THR A 4 -5.43 -10.25 -8.04
CA THR A 4 -4.37 -9.55 -7.36
C THR A 4 -5.02 -8.55 -6.39
N ASN A 5 -4.88 -8.77 -5.07
CA ASN A 5 -5.40 -7.92 -3.97
C ASN A 5 -4.79 -6.49 -3.93
N TRP A 6 -4.34 -6.00 -5.08
CA TRP A 6 -3.81 -4.65 -5.24
C TRP A 6 -4.97 -3.67 -5.36
N ILE A 7 -4.95 -2.69 -4.47
CA ILE A 7 -5.88 -1.57 -4.44
C ILE A 7 -5.19 -0.44 -5.18
N GLU A 8 -5.79 0.00 -6.29
CA GLU A 8 -5.32 1.19 -7.00
C GLU A 8 -5.47 2.42 -6.12
N TRP A 9 -4.45 3.27 -6.11
CA TRP A 9 -4.40 4.45 -5.26
C TRP A 9 -4.06 5.68 -6.08
N GLY A 10 -5.04 6.58 -6.18
CA GLY A 10 -4.97 7.80 -6.99
C GLY A 10 -4.32 9.00 -6.30
N GLY A 11 -3.68 8.80 -5.14
CA GLY A 11 -3.10 9.87 -4.33
C GLY A 11 -4.00 10.33 -3.18
N GLY A 12 -3.54 11.34 -2.43
CA GLY A 12 -4.23 11.89 -1.25
C GLY A 12 -3.60 11.44 0.06
N ASP A 13 -4.38 11.41 1.14
CA ASP A 13 -3.93 10.90 2.43
C ASP A 13 -3.81 9.37 2.46
N CYS A 14 -2.93 8.88 3.34
CA CYS A 14 -2.79 7.45 3.60
C CYS A 14 -4.12 6.86 4.12
N PRO A 15 -4.74 5.90 3.42
CA PRO A 15 -6.02 5.33 3.84
C PRO A 15 -5.87 4.26 4.94
N LEU A 16 -4.64 3.97 5.36
CA LEU A 16 -4.31 2.86 6.25
C LEU A 16 -3.82 3.33 7.61
N HIS A 17 -3.95 2.46 8.60
CA HIS A 17 -3.30 2.68 9.88
C HIS A 17 -1.77 2.69 9.71
N TRP A 18 -1.07 3.58 10.42
CA TRP A 18 0.38 3.79 10.26
C TRP A 18 1.24 2.53 10.52
N THR A 19 0.72 1.55 11.26
CA THR A 19 1.37 0.25 11.53
C THR A 19 0.93 -0.88 10.59
N ALA A 20 0.02 -0.62 9.64
CA ALA A 20 -0.35 -1.60 8.63
C ALA A 20 0.86 -1.97 7.78
N VAL A 21 1.05 -3.26 7.50
CA VAL A 21 2.14 -3.75 6.65
C VAL A 21 1.60 -3.88 5.23
N VAL A 22 2.21 -3.17 4.30
CA VAL A 22 1.83 -3.13 2.89
C VAL A 22 3.02 -3.29 1.97
N SER A 23 2.76 -3.82 0.79
CA SER A 23 3.62 -3.62 -0.37
C SER A 23 2.98 -2.58 -1.27
N VAL A 24 3.80 -1.67 -1.82
CA VAL A 24 3.33 -0.65 -2.76
C VAL A 24 3.92 -0.90 -4.15
N LYS A 25 3.16 -0.54 -5.16
CA LYS A 25 3.58 -0.48 -6.55
C LYS A 25 3.77 0.98 -6.90
N LEU A 26 4.96 1.31 -7.36
CA LEU A 26 5.31 2.66 -7.75
C LEU A 26 4.98 2.89 -9.23
N ARG A 27 4.85 4.16 -9.63
CA ARG A 27 4.55 4.57 -11.01
C ARG A 27 5.57 4.02 -12.02
N ASN A 28 6.83 3.88 -11.62
CA ASN A 28 7.88 3.26 -12.43
C ASN A 28 7.77 1.73 -12.57
N GLY A 29 6.75 1.11 -11.99
CA GLY A 29 6.51 -0.34 -12.04
C GLY A 29 7.24 -1.13 -10.95
N TYR A 30 8.09 -0.50 -10.14
CA TYR A 30 8.77 -1.16 -9.02
C TYR A 30 7.77 -1.55 -7.93
N VAL A 31 7.93 -2.76 -7.39
CA VAL A 31 7.15 -3.27 -6.27
C VAL A 31 8.04 -3.40 -5.06
N THR A 32 7.62 -2.82 -3.94
CA THR A 32 8.41 -2.81 -2.71
C THR A 32 8.20 -4.09 -1.91
N VAL A 33 9.17 -4.39 -1.04
CA VAL A 33 8.99 -5.38 0.02
C VAL A 33 7.89 -4.93 1.02
N PRO A 34 7.21 -5.87 1.69
CA PRO A 34 6.21 -5.54 2.70
C PRO A 34 6.82 -4.80 3.89
N VAL A 35 6.41 -3.57 4.14
CA VAL A 35 6.84 -2.75 5.28
C VAL A 35 5.67 -1.92 5.83
N ALA A 36 5.87 -1.28 6.98
CA ALA A 36 4.82 -0.46 7.59
C ALA A 36 4.43 0.73 6.68
N ALA A 37 3.14 1.01 6.57
CA ALA A 37 2.56 2.05 5.73
C ALA A 37 3.18 3.43 6.00
N LYS A 38 3.53 3.72 7.27
CA LYS A 38 4.19 4.97 7.69
C LYS A 38 5.59 5.19 7.09
N ILE A 39 6.24 4.15 6.56
CA ILE A 39 7.57 4.26 5.94
C ILE A 39 7.46 4.89 4.55
N PHE A 40 6.30 4.75 3.91
CA PHE A 40 6.06 5.32 2.59
C PHE A 40 5.58 6.76 2.69
N GLU A 41 5.98 7.56 1.71
CA GLU A 41 5.40 8.87 1.49
C GLU A 41 4.12 8.70 0.67
N TRP A 42 2.98 8.85 1.34
CA TRP A 42 1.67 8.81 0.70
C TRP A 42 1.37 10.20 0.12
N ASP A 43 2.04 10.50 -0.99
CA ASP A 43 1.81 11.71 -1.77
C ASP A 43 2.07 11.44 -3.25
N HIS A 44 1.41 12.20 -4.13
CA HIS A 44 1.66 12.18 -5.57
C HIS A 44 2.41 13.44 -5.97
N LYS A 45 3.73 13.34 -6.06
CA LYS A 45 4.61 14.44 -6.47
C LYS A 45 4.88 14.43 -7.98
N GLN A 46 4.13 13.64 -8.74
CA GLN A 46 4.35 13.34 -10.16
C GLN A 46 5.75 12.75 -10.41
N GLN A 47 6.24 11.94 -9.46
CA GLN A 47 7.55 11.31 -9.52
C GLN A 47 7.45 9.82 -9.86
N ALA A 48 8.56 9.25 -10.30
CA ALA A 48 8.70 7.82 -10.56
C ALA A 48 8.41 6.96 -9.33
N SER A 49 8.61 7.53 -8.13
CA SER A 49 8.35 6.92 -6.83
C SER A 49 6.94 7.14 -6.31
N ASP A 50 6.04 7.79 -7.06
CA ASP A 50 4.64 7.91 -6.64
C ASP A 50 4.02 6.51 -6.51
N ILE A 51 3.34 6.26 -5.42
CA ILE A 51 2.60 5.01 -5.20
C ILE A 51 1.36 5.04 -6.09
N VAL A 52 1.14 4.03 -6.92
CA VAL A 52 -0.04 3.94 -7.80
C VAL A 52 -0.99 2.81 -7.41
N ALA A 53 -0.51 1.86 -6.62
CA ALA A 53 -1.32 0.81 -6.01
C ALA A 53 -0.63 0.28 -4.76
N TYR A 54 -1.38 -0.34 -3.87
CA TYR A 54 -0.85 -1.02 -2.69
C TYR A 54 -1.62 -2.30 -2.41
N VAL A 55 -0.99 -3.24 -1.72
CA VAL A 55 -1.64 -4.45 -1.19
C VAL A 55 -1.41 -4.52 0.31
N VAL A 56 -2.48 -4.76 1.06
CA VAL A 56 -2.41 -4.91 2.52
C VAL A 56 -2.04 -6.35 2.85
N ILE A 57 -0.87 -6.52 3.48
CA ILE A 57 -0.37 -7.83 3.91
C ILE A 57 -0.81 -8.10 5.36
N ARG A 58 -0.83 -7.06 6.19
CA ARG A 58 -1.31 -7.14 7.57
C ARG A 58 -1.94 -5.81 7.97
N ASP A 59 -3.21 -5.88 8.37
CA ASP A 59 -3.93 -4.74 8.94
C ASP A 59 -4.04 -4.91 10.46
N PRO A 60 -3.57 -3.96 11.28
CA PRO A 60 -3.69 -3.99 12.73
C PRO A 60 -5.03 -3.42 13.24
N ALA A 61 -5.76 -2.68 12.40
CA ALA A 61 -7.06 -2.09 12.71
C ALA A 61 -8.21 -3.05 12.39
N LYS A 62 -8.03 -3.95 11.41
CA LYS A 62 -8.88 -5.13 11.29
C LYS A 62 -8.35 -6.22 12.22
N PRO A 63 -9.12 -6.70 13.23
CA PRO A 63 -8.76 -7.94 13.89
C PRO A 63 -8.63 -9.04 12.82
N LYS A 64 -7.67 -9.97 12.98
CA LYS A 64 -7.69 -11.22 12.22
C LYS A 64 -9.13 -11.71 12.27
N GLU A 65 -9.78 -11.84 11.12
CA GLU A 65 -10.96 -12.68 11.01
C GLU A 65 -10.45 -14.08 11.35
N ALA A 66 -10.54 -14.40 12.64
CA ALA A 66 -10.12 -15.66 13.21
C ALA A 66 -11.20 -16.65 12.81
N ALA A 67 -10.86 -17.51 11.86
CA ALA A 67 -11.54 -18.79 11.67
C ALA A 67 -11.40 -19.66 12.93
#